data_AF-A0A8T3MF85-F1
#
_entry.id   AF-A0A8T3MF85-F1
#
_cell.length_a   1.000
_cell.length_b   1.000
_cell.length_c   1.000
_cell.angle_alpha   90.00
_cell.angle_beta   90.00
_cell.angle_gamma   90.00
#
_symmetry.space_group_name_H-M   'P 1'
#
loop_
_entity.id
_entity.type
_entity.pdbx_description
1 polymer ?
#
loop_
_entity_poly.entity_id
_entity_poly.type
_entity_poly.pdbx_seq_one_letter_code
_entity_poly.pdbx_strand_id
1 'polypeptide(L)'
;MTAPLQGSNGHAVAPPGLPIPVTTTAQLRRFIKSRAWVPMHELRRRFGINGVEDDVTPVQVEVGTIYVGLPAREGGLLGELLRAGDIGYELSLDPRTPIVVGVYPMRPVPRH
;
A
#
# COMPACT_ATOMS: atom_id res chain seq x y z
N MET A 1 14.29 25.32 38.86
CA MET A 1 14.67 23.88 38.86
C MET A 1 13.42 23.12 39.28
N THR A 2 12.77 22.24 38.52
CA THR A 2 13.03 21.65 37.20
C THR A 2 11.70 21.00 36.77
N ALA A 3 11.25 21.21 35.54
CA ALA A 3 10.21 20.38 34.94
C ALA A 3 10.79 19.00 34.55
N PRO A 4 9.99 17.94 34.50
CA PRO A 4 10.17 16.98 33.41
C PRO A 4 8.81 16.63 32.76
N LEU A 5 8.66 16.87 31.46
CA LEU A 5 8.90 15.97 30.33
C LEU A 5 7.59 15.37 29.81
N GLN A 6 7.08 16.07 28.81
CA GLN A 6 6.16 15.56 27.81
C GLN A 6 6.83 14.46 26.99
N GLY A 7 6.08 13.40 26.65
CA GLY A 7 6.50 12.47 25.60
C GLY A 7 5.98 11.04 25.73
N SER A 8 4.67 10.81 25.83
CA SER A 8 4.10 9.51 25.48
C SER A 8 3.43 9.62 24.12
N ASN A 9 4.14 9.14 23.10
CA ASN A 9 3.57 8.89 21.78
C ASN A 9 2.29 8.08 21.95
N GLY A 10 1.15 8.71 21.67
CA GLY A 10 -0.17 8.08 21.67
C GLY A 10 -0.28 7.06 20.54
N HIS A 11 0.35 5.89 20.70
CA HIS A 11 -0.15 4.68 20.06
C HIS A 11 -1.24 4.15 20.98
N ALA A 12 -2.49 4.49 20.66
CA ALA A 12 -3.63 3.84 21.26
C ALA A 12 -3.48 2.33 21.01
N VAL A 13 -3.14 1.59 22.06
CA VAL A 13 -3.25 0.14 22.07
C VAL A 13 -4.73 -0.14 21.87
N ALA A 14 -5.08 -0.62 20.67
CA ALA A 14 -6.47 -0.95 20.37
C ALA A 14 -6.97 -1.99 21.39
N PRO A 15 -8.20 -1.85 21.94
CA PRO A 15 -8.76 -2.84 22.84
C PRO A 15 -8.81 -4.22 22.17
N PRO A 16 -8.46 -5.31 22.88
CA PRO A 16 -8.58 -6.65 22.33
C PRO A 16 -10.05 -6.93 21.98
N GLY A 17 -10.33 -7.26 20.72
CA GLY A 17 -11.68 -7.61 20.24
C GLY A 17 -12.34 -6.60 19.30
N LEU A 18 -11.73 -5.44 19.02
CA LEU A 18 -12.22 -4.60 17.92
C LEU A 18 -11.85 -5.24 16.57
N PRO A 19 -12.79 -5.32 15.60
CA PRO A 19 -12.47 -5.79 14.27
C PRO A 19 -11.38 -4.89 13.68
N ILE A 20 -10.27 -5.51 13.27
CA ILE A 20 -9.19 -4.82 12.57
C ILE A 20 -9.83 -4.19 11.32
N PRO A 21 -9.69 -2.86 11.10
CA PRO A 21 -10.28 -2.22 9.92
C PRO A 21 -9.81 -2.91 8.65
N VAL A 22 -10.72 -3.59 7.96
CA VAL A 22 -10.42 -4.29 6.71
C VAL A 22 -10.33 -3.27 5.58
N THR A 23 -9.13 -3.09 5.04
CA THR A 23 -8.88 -2.22 3.88
C THR A 23 -9.67 -2.71 2.67
N THR A 24 -10.38 -1.80 1.98
CA THR A 24 -11.12 -2.10 0.74
C THR A 24 -10.44 -1.49 -0.49
N THR A 25 -10.71 -2.04 -1.68
CA THR A 25 -10.24 -1.51 -2.97
C THR A 25 -10.60 -0.02 -3.15
N ALA A 26 -11.80 0.39 -2.76
CA ALA A 26 -12.25 1.79 -2.85
C ALA A 26 -11.48 2.74 -1.94
N GLN A 27 -11.16 2.32 -0.71
CA GLN A 27 -10.36 3.10 0.23
C GLN A 27 -8.92 3.25 -0.27
N LEU A 28 -8.33 2.15 -0.76
CA LEU A 28 -6.98 2.14 -1.34
C LEU A 28 -6.90 3.07 -2.56
N ARG A 29 -7.86 2.94 -3.48
CA ARG A 29 -7.99 3.82 -4.66
C ARG A 29 -8.09 5.29 -4.27
N ARG A 30 -8.99 5.62 -3.34
CA ARG A 30 -9.20 7.02 -2.90
C ARG A 30 -7.92 7.61 -2.31
N PHE A 31 -7.18 6.83 -1.53
CA PHE A 31 -5.94 7.27 -0.91
C PHE A 31 -4.82 7.52 -1.93
N ILE A 32 -4.66 6.64 -2.92
CA ILE A 32 -3.66 6.79 -3.98
C ILE A 32 -4.03 7.99 -4.88
N LYS A 33 -5.31 8.15 -5.21
CA LYS A 33 -5.80 9.25 -6.06
C LYS A 33 -5.63 10.64 -5.44
N SER A 34 -5.43 10.75 -4.12
CA SER A 34 -5.24 12.04 -3.45
C SER A 34 -3.78 12.49 -3.40
N ARG A 35 -2.84 11.75 -4.00
CA ARG A 35 -1.40 12.02 -3.97
C ARG A 35 -0.83 11.95 -5.38
N ALA A 36 0.28 12.63 -5.62
CA ALA A 36 1.02 12.51 -6.87
C ALA A 36 1.73 11.15 -6.99
N TRP A 37 2.20 10.62 -5.87
CA TRP A 37 2.93 9.36 -5.77
C TRP A 37 2.88 8.84 -4.32
N VAL A 38 2.87 7.52 -4.14
CA VAL A 38 2.77 6.86 -2.84
C VAL A 38 3.77 5.71 -2.75
N PRO A 39 4.76 5.75 -1.85
CA PRO A 39 5.67 4.62 -1.63
C PRO A 39 4.97 3.47 -0.89
N MET A 40 5.45 2.24 -1.08
CA MET A 40 4.85 1.05 -0.44
C MET A 40 4.78 1.15 1.09
N HIS A 41 5.81 1.70 1.74
CA HIS A 41 5.83 1.87 3.19
C HIS A 41 4.74 2.81 3.71
N GLU A 42 4.31 3.79 2.90
CA GLU A 42 3.21 4.69 3.28
C GLU A 42 1.85 3.97 3.24
N LEU A 43 1.63 3.08 2.27
CA LEU A 43 0.44 2.22 2.24
C LEU A 43 0.38 1.33 3.49
N ARG A 44 1.51 0.69 3.84
CA ARG A 44 1.60 -0.15 5.05
C ARG A 44 1.24 0.63 6.30
N ARG A 45 1.85 1.81 6.48
CA ARG A 45 1.58 2.71 7.61
C ARG A 45 0.13 3.19 7.65
N ARG A 46 -0.44 3.59 6.50
CA ARG A 46 -1.77 4.20 6.44
C ARG A 46 -2.90 3.25 6.83
N PHE A 47 -2.78 2.00 6.40
CA PHE A 47 -3.81 0.99 6.51
C PHE A 47 -3.57 0.02 7.67
N GLY A 48 -2.58 0.27 8.52
CA GLY A 48 -2.26 -0.58 9.67
C GLY A 48 -1.90 -2.00 9.23
N ILE A 49 -1.17 -2.13 8.11
CA ILE A 49 -0.79 -3.42 7.55
C ILE A 49 0.35 -3.97 8.41
N ASN A 50 -0.04 -4.69 9.47
CA ASN A 50 0.84 -5.29 10.48
C ASN A 50 1.56 -6.56 9.98
N GLY A 51 1.72 -6.71 8.66
CA GLY A 51 2.43 -7.82 8.06
C GLY A 51 3.90 -7.86 8.49
N VAL A 52 4.51 -9.04 8.43
CA VAL A 52 5.96 -9.22 8.69
C VAL A 52 6.72 -8.33 7.70
N GLU A 53 7.89 -7.81 8.07
CA GLU A 53 8.66 -6.88 7.21
C GLU A 53 8.83 -7.42 5.77
N ASP A 54 8.88 -8.74 5.61
CA ASP A 54 9.12 -9.47 4.35
C ASP A 54 7.87 -9.91 3.57
N ASP A 55 6.65 -9.46 3.92
CA ASP A 55 5.45 -9.83 3.15
C ASP A 55 5.51 -9.29 1.72
N VAL A 56 5.65 -10.20 0.75
CA VAL A 56 5.70 -9.91 -0.69
C VAL A 56 4.66 -10.77 -1.41
N THR A 57 3.82 -10.11 -2.20
CA THR A 57 2.77 -10.75 -3.00
C THR A 57 3.08 -10.61 -4.50
N PRO A 58 3.14 -11.72 -5.26
CA PRO A 58 3.21 -11.65 -6.72
C PRO A 58 1.85 -11.22 -7.30
N VAL A 59 1.88 -10.25 -8.21
CA VAL A 59 0.71 -9.72 -8.90
C VAL A 59 0.91 -9.85 -10.40
N GLN A 60 -0.04 -10.51 -11.07
CA GLN A 60 -0.06 -10.56 -12.54
C GLN A 60 -0.63 -9.26 -13.12
N VAL A 61 0.17 -8.63 -13.97
CA VAL A 61 -0.17 -7.47 -14.80
C VAL A 61 0.13 -7.80 -16.27
N GLU A 62 -0.25 -6.91 -17.20
CA GLU A 62 -0.10 -7.15 -18.64
C GLU A 62 1.36 -7.44 -19.06
N VAL A 63 2.32 -6.75 -18.45
CA VAL A 63 3.75 -6.86 -18.75
C VAL A 63 4.45 -8.03 -18.04
N GLY A 64 3.71 -8.82 -17.25
CA GLY A 64 4.22 -9.98 -16.52
C GLY A 64 3.91 -9.94 -15.03
N THR A 65 4.74 -10.62 -14.24
CA THR A 65 4.59 -10.68 -12.78
C THR A 65 5.42 -9.59 -12.11
N ILE A 66 4.79 -8.79 -11.26
CA ILE A 66 5.45 -7.82 -10.37
C ILE A 66 5.27 -8.24 -8.92
N TYR A 67 6.15 -7.77 -8.05
CA TYR A 67 6.17 -8.16 -6.65
C TYR A 67 5.88 -6.95 -5.77
N VAL A 68 4.82 -7.03 -4.98
CA VAL A 68 4.34 -5.93 -4.14
C VAL A 68 4.68 -6.26 -2.69
N GLY A 69 5.35 -5.34 -1.99
CA GLY A 69 5.68 -5.47 -0.56
C GLY A 69 4.48 -5.30 0.39
N LEU A 70 3.38 -5.98 0.09
CA LEU A 70 2.13 -6.03 0.85
C LEU A 70 1.71 -7.50 1.06
N PRO A 71 0.98 -7.82 2.14
CA PRO A 71 0.38 -9.14 2.34
C PRO A 71 -0.58 -9.52 1.21
N ALA A 72 -0.84 -10.82 1.07
CA ALA A 72 -1.63 -11.39 -0.04
C ALA A 72 -2.96 -10.68 -0.29
N ARG A 73 -3.66 -10.31 0.79
CA ARG A 73 -4.94 -9.64 0.73
C ARG A 73 -4.81 -8.26 0.08
N GLU A 74 -3.98 -7.38 0.63
CA GLU A 74 -3.79 -6.03 0.11
C GLU A 74 -3.08 -6.01 -1.24
N GLY A 75 -2.15 -6.93 -1.48
CA GLY A 75 -1.55 -7.16 -2.79
C GLY A 75 -2.60 -7.52 -3.85
N GLY A 76 -3.59 -8.35 -3.50
CA GLY A 76 -4.74 -8.65 -4.36
C GLY A 76 -5.56 -7.41 -4.72
N LEU A 77 -5.93 -6.59 -3.73
CA LEU A 77 -6.68 -5.34 -3.94
C LEU A 77 -5.90 -4.35 -4.81
N LEU A 78 -4.58 -4.24 -4.60
CA LEU A 78 -3.73 -3.40 -5.43
C LEU A 78 -3.68 -3.93 -6.87
N GLY A 79 -3.59 -5.25 -7.04
CA GLY A 79 -3.62 -5.92 -8.35
C GLY A 79 -4.90 -5.67 -9.13
N GLU A 80 -6.06 -5.59 -8.47
CA GLU A 80 -7.32 -5.19 -9.11
C GLU A 80 -7.23 -3.78 -9.70
N LEU A 81 -6.71 -2.82 -8.93
CA LEU A 81 -6.58 -1.42 -9.38
C LEU A 81 -5.59 -1.27 -10.54
N LEU A 82 -4.49 -2.02 -10.49
CA LEU A 82 -3.48 -2.04 -11.54
C LEU A 82 -4.05 -2.59 -12.85
N ARG A 83 -4.72 -3.75 -12.81
CA ARG A 83 -5.37 -4.35 -13.98
C ARG A 83 -6.51 -3.50 -14.53
N ALA A 84 -7.24 -2.80 -13.66
CA ALA A 84 -8.27 -1.86 -14.08
C ALA A 84 -7.70 -0.60 -14.76
N GLY A 85 -6.39 -0.33 -14.65
CA GLY A 85 -5.77 0.91 -15.11
C GLY A 85 -6.12 2.12 -14.24
N ASP A 86 -6.63 1.89 -13.03
CA ASP A 86 -7.00 2.96 -12.09
C ASP A 86 -5.75 3.65 -11.52
N ILE A 87 -4.66 2.89 -11.37
CA ILE A 87 -3.38 3.35 -10.81
C ILE A 87 -2.21 2.79 -11.63
N GLY A 88 -1.08 3.48 -11.59
CA GLY A 88 0.19 3.05 -12.14
C GLY A 88 1.15 2.68 -11.03
N TYR A 89 2.29 2.10 -11.40
CA TYR A 89 3.28 1.60 -10.46
C TYR A 89 4.68 1.90 -10.96
N GLU A 90 5.60 2.03 -10.02
CA GLU A 90 7.02 2.21 -10.26
C GLU A 90 7.76 0.96 -9.77
N LEU A 91 8.71 0.49 -10.59
CA LEU A 91 9.50 -0.70 -10.29
C LEU A 91 10.93 -0.33 -9.92
N SER A 92 11.46 -1.00 -8.90
CA SER A 92 12.89 -1.28 -8.81
C SER A 92 13.16 -2.59 -9.56
N LEU A 93 14.18 -2.57 -10.43
CA LEU A 93 14.63 -3.74 -11.18
C LEU A 93 15.91 -4.35 -10.61
N ASP A 94 16.36 -3.90 -9.43
CA ASP A 94 17.58 -4.40 -8.78
C ASP A 94 17.23 -5.38 -7.64
N PRO A 95 17.71 -6.64 -7.62
CA PRO A 95 18.45 -7.37 -8.65
C PRO A 95 17.50 -8.29 -9.45
N ARG A 96 17.11 -7.89 -10.67
CA ARG A 96 16.30 -8.66 -11.65
C ARG A 96 14.85 -8.98 -11.29
N THR A 97 14.45 -8.89 -10.02
CA THR A 97 13.06 -9.09 -9.60
C THR A 97 12.32 -7.74 -9.66
N PRO A 98 11.24 -7.59 -10.45
CA PRO A 98 10.49 -6.34 -10.54
C PRO A 98 9.69 -6.10 -9.26
N ILE A 99 10.27 -5.34 -8.32
CA ILE A 99 9.64 -4.96 -7.06
C ILE A 99 8.93 -3.62 -7.23
N VAL A 100 7.67 -3.55 -6.81
CA VAL A 100 6.93 -2.28 -6.75
C VAL A 100 7.48 -1.44 -5.60
N VAL A 101 8.01 -0.25 -5.91
CA VAL A 101 8.50 0.71 -4.90
C VAL A 101 7.47 1.79 -4.58
N GLY A 102 6.60 2.11 -5.54
CA GLY A 102 5.57 3.13 -5.38
C GLY A 102 4.43 2.97 -6.38
N VAL A 103 3.35 3.67 -6.11
CA VAL A 103 2.15 3.74 -6.98
C VAL A 103 1.70 5.18 -7.14
N TYR A 104 1.04 5.46 -8.25
CA TYR A 104 0.58 6.81 -8.59
C TYR A 104 -0.79 6.75 -9.29
N PRO A 105 -1.58 7.84 -9.26
CA PRO A 105 -2.87 7.87 -9.94
C PRO A 105 -2.68 7.86 -11.46
N MET A 106 -3.38 6.94 -12.14
CA MET A 106 -3.57 7.04 -13.59
C MET A 106 -4.76 7.94 -13.87
N ARG A 107 -4.66 8.78 -14.90
CA ARG A 107 -5.86 9.39 -15.49
C ARG A 107 -6.54 8.29 -16.33
N PRO A 108 -7.88 8.16 -16.29
CA PRO A 108 -8.57 7.19 -17.13
C PRO A 108 -8.13 7.35 -18.58
N VAL A 109 -7.58 6.30 -19.19
CA VAL A 109 -7.36 6.26 -20.63
C VAL A 109 -8.70 5.86 -21.24
N PRO A 110 -9.33 6.70 -22.10
CA PRO A 110 -10.54 6.31 -22.81
C PRO A 110 -10.26 5.03 -23.60
N ARG A 111 -11.02 3.96 -23.31
CA ARG A 111 -11.01 2.74 -24.11
C ARG A 111 -12.13 2.90 -25.13
N HIS A 112 -11.77 3.20 -26.38
CA HIS A 112 -12.67 3.18 -27.53
C HIS A 112 -12.73 1.77 -28.12
#